data_AF-A0AA38S2B7-F1
#
_entry.id   AF-A0AA38S2B7-F1
#
_cell.length_a   1.000
_cell.length_b   1.000
_cell.length_c   1.000
_cell.angle_alpha   90.00
_cell.angle_beta   90.00
_cell.angle_gamma   90.00
#
_symmetry.space_group_name_H-M   'P 1'
#
loop_
_entity.id
_entity.type
_entity.pdbx_description
1 polymer ?
#
loop_
_entity_poly.entity_id
_entity_poly.type
_entity_poly.pdbx_seq_one_letter_code
_entity_poly.pdbx_strand_id
1 'polypeptide(L)' 'MAILPIPREDVQQVLEEAHAPGHIGGAKIYDHLMTPGYYWPTMEIDSATFVKRCKVCQLHGNLIHAPAVELPTH' A
#
# COMPACT_ATOMS: atom_id res chain seq x y z
N MET A 1 -17.67 -14.52 9.14
CA MET A 1 -17.11 -14.21 7.82
C MET A 1 -17.88 -12.99 7.32
N ALA A 2 -17.33 -11.78 7.45
CA ALA A 2 -18.05 -10.60 7.01
C ALA A 2 -17.91 -10.51 5.49
N ILE A 3 -19.02 -10.64 4.76
CA ILE A 3 -19.11 -10.51 3.29
C ILE A 3 -19.92 -9.24 3.01
N LEU A 4 -19.54 -8.13 3.65
CA LEU A 4 -20.20 -6.85 3.41
C LEU A 4 -19.33 -6.03 2.46
N PRO A 5 -19.87 -5.64 1.29
CA PRO A 5 -19.17 -4.74 0.40
C PRO A 5 -18.96 -3.41 1.13
N ILE A 6 -17.71 -3.01 1.27
CA ILE A 6 -17.38 -1.70 1.82
C ILE A 6 -17.91 -0.63 0.83
N PRO A 7 -18.65 0.38 1.30
CA PRO A 7 -19.03 1.53 0.48
C PRO A 7 -17.78 2.16 -0.15
N ARG A 8 -17.90 2.66 -1.38
CA ARG A 8 -16.75 3.28 -2.08
C ARG A 8 -16.15 4.46 -1.31
N GLU A 9 -16.96 5.15 -0.52
CA GLU A 9 -16.52 6.25 0.36
C GLU A 9 -15.59 5.80 1.49
N ASP A 10 -15.75 4.57 1.98
CA ASP A 10 -14.94 4.02 3.08
C ASP A 10 -13.66 3.32 2.59
N VAL A 11 -13.57 2.96 1.30
CA VAL A 11 -12.38 2.27 0.73
C VAL A 11 -11.10 3.06 0.99
N GLN A 12 -11.12 4.39 0.84
CA GLN A 12 -9.94 5.20 1.06
C GLN A 12 -9.51 5.21 2.53
N GLN A 13 -10.47 5.27 3.46
CA GLN A 13 -10.20 5.25 4.89
C GLN A 13 -9.59 3.90 5.29
N VAL A 14 -10.19 2.80 4.86
CA VAL A 14 -9.71 1.45 5.17
C VAL A 14 -8.30 1.20 4.61
N LEU A 15 -8.01 1.70 3.41
CA LEU A 15 -6.66 1.62 2.83
C LEU A 15 -5.65 2.47 3.61
N GLU A 16 -6.02 3.67 4.07
CA GLU A 16 -5.17 4.52 4.91
C GLU A 16 -4.87 3.84 6.26
N GLU A 17 -5.88 3.29 6.93
CA GLU A 17 -5.72 2.60 8.22
C GLU A 17 -4.81 1.38 8.11
N ALA A 18 -4.93 0.60 7.04
CA ALA A 18 -4.04 -0.53 6.77
C ALA A 18 -2.62 -0.10 6.38
N HIS A 19 -2.47 1.07 5.75
CA HIS A 19 -1.19 1.54 5.22
C HIS A 19 -0.35 2.32 6.23
N ALA A 20 -0.96 3.25 6.97
CA ALA A 20 -0.30 4.22 7.84
C ALA A 20 0.65 3.61 8.90
N PRO A 21 0.36 2.45 9.53
CA PRO A 21 1.22 1.92 10.58
C PRO A 21 2.63 1.53 10.13
N GLY A 22 2.81 1.22 8.84
CA GLY A 22 4.09 0.68 8.36
C GLY A 22 4.39 0.92 6.90
N HIS A 23 3.62 1.78 6.22
CA HIS A 23 3.74 2.06 4.79
C HIS A 23 3.86 0.77 3.94
N ILE A 24 3.07 -0.24 4.29
CA ILE A 24 3.15 -1.58 3.71
C ILE A 24 2.72 -1.58 2.24
N GLY A 25 3.28 -2.50 1.46
CA GLY A 25 2.99 -2.65 0.03
C GLY A 25 1.57 -3.12 -0.26
N GLY A 26 1.09 -2.87 -1.48
CA GLY A 26 -0.31 -3.13 -1.87
C GLY A 26 -0.77 -4.58 -1.66
N ALA A 27 0.09 -5.56 -1.96
CA ALA A 27 -0.21 -6.98 -1.70
C ALA A 27 -0.39 -7.27 -0.19
N LYS A 28 0.43 -6.65 0.67
CA LYS A 28 0.29 -6.81 2.12
C LYS A 28 -0.95 -6.12 2.65
N ILE A 29 -1.36 -4.99 2.08
CA ILE A 29 -2.65 -4.36 2.39
C ILE A 29 -3.79 -5.30 2.01
N TYR A 30 -3.73 -5.93 0.82
CA TYR A 30 -4.71 -6.91 0.39
C TYR A 30 -4.83 -8.07 1.40
N ASP A 31 -3.72 -8.73 1.75
CA ASP A 31 -3.73 -9.82 2.74
C ASP A 31 -4.24 -9.37 4.12
N HIS A 32 -3.79 -8.19 4.58
CA HIS A 32 -4.17 -7.63 5.87
C HIS A 32 -5.67 -7.41 5.98
N LEU A 33 -6.30 -6.90 4.92
CA LEU A 33 -7.74 -6.62 4.87
C LEU A 33 -8.57 -7.87 4.55
N MET A 34 -8.04 -8.78 3.75
CA MET A 34 -8.72 -10.05 3.44
C MET A 34 -8.82 -10.96 4.67
N THR A 35 -7.82 -10.94 5.55
CA THR A 35 -7.76 -11.76 6.79
C THR A 35 -8.99 -11.58 7.70
N PRO A 36 -9.41 -10.35 8.08
CA PRO A 36 -10.65 -10.14 8.84
C PRO A 36 -11.92 -10.21 7.97
N GLY A 37 -11.82 -10.35 6.64
CA GLY A 37 -12.94 -10.51 5.72
C GLY A 37 -13.35 -9.26 4.96
N TYR A 38 -12.55 -8.19 4.94
CA TYR A 38 -12.85 -7.06 4.06
C TYR A 38 -12.65 -7.46 2.60
N TYR A 39 -13.63 -7.14 1.76
CA TYR A 39 -13.57 -7.45 0.33
C TYR A 39 -14.35 -6.45 -0.52
N TRP A 40 -13.75 -6.09 -1.66
CA TRP A 40 -14.44 -5.45 -2.77
C TRP A 40 -13.73 -5.83 -4.10
N PRO A 41 -14.43 -5.80 -5.24
CA PRO A 41 -13.92 -6.38 -6.50
C PRO A 41 -12.61 -5.77 -7.01
N THR A 42 -12.32 -4.52 -6.68
CA THR A 42 -11.13 -3.77 -7.14
C THR A 42 -10.05 -3.64 -6.07
N MET A 43 -10.18 -4.33 -4.94
CA MET A 43 -9.32 -4.18 -3.76
C MET A 43 -7.82 -4.30 -4.07
N GLU A 44 -7.42 -5.30 -4.85
CA GLU A 44 -6.01 -5.46 -5.24
C GLU A 44 -5.48 -4.25 -6.03
N ILE A 45 -6.27 -3.76 -6.99
CA ILE A 45 -5.93 -2.61 -7.84
C ILE A 45 -5.90 -1.33 -7.01
N ASP A 46 -6.88 -1.16 -6.12
CA ASP A 46 -6.99 0.01 -5.24
C ASP A 46 -5.83 0.06 -4.25
N SER A 47 -5.49 -1.06 -3.61
CA SER A 47 -4.32 -1.17 -2.71
C SER A 47 -3.01 -0.87 -3.43
N ALA A 48 -2.81 -1.41 -4.65
CA ALA A 48 -1.61 -1.12 -5.44
C ALA A 48 -1.55 0.36 -5.86
N THR A 49 -2.68 0.93 -6.28
CA THR A 49 -2.77 2.34 -6.69
C THR A 49 -2.56 3.29 -5.53
N PHE A 50 -3.08 2.95 -4.36
CA PHE A 50 -2.92 3.71 -3.13
C PHE A 50 -1.45 3.85 -2.73
N VAL A 51 -0.72 2.72 -2.65
CA VAL A 51 0.72 2.73 -2.32
C VAL A 51 1.54 3.45 -3.39
N LYS A 52 1.19 3.33 -4.67
CA LYS A 52 1.85 4.07 -5.76
C LYS A 52 1.71 5.59 -5.61
N ARG A 53 0.63 6.08 -4.99
CA ARG A 53 0.41 7.52 -4.74
C ARG A 53 1.05 8.00 -3.43
N CYS A 54 1.45 7.10 -2.54
CA CYS A 54 2.06 7.47 -1.26
C CYS A 54 3.49 8.02 -1.46
N LYS A 55 3.67 9.32 -1.19
CA LYS A 55 4.97 10.02 -1.34
C LYS A 55 6.07 9.38 -0.51
N VAL A 56 5.76 8.94 0.72
CA VAL A 56 6.72 8.28 1.60
C VAL A 56 7.22 6.99 0.96
N CYS A 57 6.32 6.15 0.46
CA CYS A 57 6.68 4.92 -0.25
C CYS A 57 7.49 5.20 -1.53
N GLN A 58 7.12 6.24 -2.29
CA GLN A 58 7.86 6.62 -3.50
C GLN A 58 9.29 7.07 -3.19
N LEU A 59 9.48 7.89 -2.15
CA LEU A 59 10.82 8.31 -1.73
C LEU A 59 11.70 7.12 -1.34
N HIS A 60 11.19 6.22 -0.50
CA HIS A 60 11.97 5.05 -0.06
C HIS A 60 12.19 4.03 -1.19
N GLY A 61 11.20 3.82 -2.06
CA GLY A 61 11.36 2.97 -3.25
C GLY A 61 12.44 3.51 -4.19
N ASN A 62 12.43 4.81 -4.47
CA ASN A 62 13.45 5.44 -5.31
C ASN A 62 14.85 5.35 -4.71
N LEU A 63 15.00 5.43 -3.39
CA LEU A 63 16.29 5.25 -2.72
C LEU A 63 16.85 3.83 -2.87
N ILE A 64 15.99 2.80 -2.90
CA ILE A 64 16.41 1.41 -3.13
C ILE A 64 16.85 1.19 -4.58
N HIS A 65 16.23 1.90 -5.54
CA HIS A 65 16.54 1.80 -6.97
C HIS A 65 17.58 2.81 -7.47
N ALA A 66 18.05 3.71 -6.61
CA ALA A 66 19.11 4.63 -6.98
C ALA A 66 20.39 3.83 -7.26
N PRO A 67 21.12 4.11 -8.36
CA PRO A 67 22.45 3.55 -8.54
C PRO A 67 23.28 3.93 -7.32
N ALA A 68 23.97 2.97 -6.72
CA ALA A 68 24.90 3.24 -5.63
C ALA A 68 25.88 4.30 -6.15
N VAL A 69 25.79 5.53 -5.62
CA VAL A 69 26.74 6.56 -5.99
C VAL A 69 28.09 6.05 -5.52
N GLU A 70 28.95 5.75 -6.47
CA GLU A 70 30.33 5.34 -6.22
C GLU A 70 31.01 6.52 -5.51
N LEU A 71 31.24 6.38 -4.21
CA LEU A 71 31.96 7.35 -3.41
C LEU A 71 33.37 7.47 -4.01
N PRO A 72 33.81 8.67 -4.46
CA PRO A 72 35.16 8.83 -4.98
C PRO A 72 36.15 8.52 -3.85
N THR A 73 36.90 7.43 -4.01
CA THR A 73 38.04 7.12 -3.16
C THR A 73 39.14 8.12 -3.49
N HIS A 74 39.44 9.02 -2.56
CA HIS A 74 40.67 9.81 -2.55
C HIS A 74 41.75 9.08 -1.76
#